data_AF-A0A535L0H1-F1
#
_entry.id   AF-A0A535L0H1-F1
#
_cell.length_a   1.000
_cell.length_b   1.000
_cell.length_c   1.000
_cell.angle_alpha   90.00
_cell.angle_beta   90.00
_cell.angle_gamma   90.00
#
_symmetry.space_group_name_H-M   'P 1'
#
loop_
_entity.id
_entity.type
_entity.pdbx_description
1 polymer ?
#
loop_
_entity_poly.entity_id
_entity_poly.type
_entity_poly.pdbx_seq_one_letter_code
_entity_poly.pdbx_strand_id
1 'polypeptide(L)'
;MRAIDFHVHLPTPEWLDVSMRGYIEAAEAYFRSTVARRSLEELAGDYEAIDVMAVLLAWDAETATGRPRVPNELVAQACRDHPRTFIGFGSVDPLKGARAVEELNTISELGLKGVKLHPSLQVPHRYQWHRSRAARRSGHQARLRKADPPRRCGRLVPEPERHRRSFRIPVASRAACDGASQDEPVHRHLGLGAEVHPR
;
A
#
# COMPACT_ATOMS: atom_id res chain seq x y z
N MET A 1 -21.54 10.76 -1.17
CA MET A 1 -20.19 10.28 -0.86
C MET A 1 -19.68 10.99 0.37
N ARG A 2 -19.53 10.25 1.48
CA ARG A 2 -19.10 10.73 2.80
C ARG A 2 -17.59 10.63 3.01
N ALA A 3 -16.93 9.62 2.43
CA ALA A 3 -15.50 9.41 2.55
C ALA A 3 -14.93 8.62 1.37
N ILE A 4 -13.60 8.51 1.33
CA ILE A 4 -12.84 7.65 0.42
C ILE A 4 -11.92 6.77 1.28
N ASP A 5 -12.10 5.45 1.19
CA ASP A 5 -11.12 4.49 1.73
C ASP A 5 -10.03 4.28 0.67
N PHE A 6 -8.81 4.69 0.99
CA PHE A 6 -7.71 4.71 0.03
C PHE A 6 -6.92 3.38 -0.01
N HIS A 7 -7.22 2.41 0.86
CA HIS A 7 -6.44 1.17 0.95
C HIS A 7 -7.35 -0.05 1.06
N VAL A 8 -7.94 -0.44 -0.06
CA VAL A 8 -8.83 -1.61 -0.12
C VAL A 8 -8.17 -2.73 -0.90
N HIS A 9 -7.86 -3.83 -0.19
CA HIS A 9 -7.49 -5.08 -0.84
C HIS A 9 -8.76 -5.86 -1.21
N LEU A 10 -8.73 -6.52 -2.37
CA LEU A 10 -9.85 -7.32 -2.85
C LEU A 10 -10.04 -8.53 -1.93
N PRO A 11 -11.18 -8.69 -1.25
CA PRO A 11 -11.42 -9.80 -0.33
C PRO A 11 -11.87 -11.10 -1.06
N THR A 12 -11.42 -11.30 -2.30
CA THR A 12 -11.87 -12.43 -3.10
C THR A 12 -11.22 -13.73 -2.63
N PRO A 13 -11.91 -14.89 -2.73
CA PRO A 13 -11.33 -16.19 -2.37
C PRO A 13 -10.02 -16.49 -3.11
N GLU A 14 -9.94 -16.16 -4.41
CA GLU A 14 -8.74 -16.37 -5.23
C GLU A 14 -7.54 -15.62 -4.64
N TRP A 15 -7.75 -14.42 -4.12
CA TRP A 15 -6.68 -13.66 -3.48
C TRP A 15 -6.37 -14.19 -2.08
N LEU A 16 -7.39 -14.34 -1.24
CA LEU A 16 -7.23 -14.64 0.18
C LEU A 16 -6.72 -16.07 0.43
N ASP A 17 -7.21 -17.05 -0.34
CA ASP A 17 -6.97 -18.48 -0.09
C ASP A 17 -5.83 -19.05 -0.93
N VAL A 18 -5.42 -18.35 -2.00
CA VAL A 18 -4.27 -18.75 -2.84
C VAL A 18 -3.06 -17.89 -2.52
N SER A 19 -3.12 -16.61 -2.88
CA SER A 19 -1.95 -15.72 -2.80
C SER A 19 -1.66 -15.26 -1.38
N MET A 20 -2.68 -15.12 -0.53
CA MET A 20 -2.49 -14.75 0.89
C MET A 20 -2.42 -15.92 1.86
N ARG A 21 -2.47 -17.17 1.38
CA ARG A 21 -2.34 -18.36 2.23
C ARG A 21 -1.06 -18.33 3.05
N GLY A 22 -1.15 -18.48 4.37
CA GLY A 22 -0.05 -18.34 5.34
C GLY A 22 0.14 -16.91 5.86
N TYR A 23 -0.25 -15.88 5.11
CA TYR A 23 -0.24 -14.49 5.57
C TYR A 23 -1.54 -14.13 6.28
N ILE A 24 -2.68 -14.64 5.80
CA ILE A 24 -4.00 -14.30 6.32
C ILE A 24 -4.17 -14.80 7.75
N GLU A 25 -3.71 -16.01 8.05
CA GLU A 25 -3.81 -16.63 9.37
C GLU A 25 -2.96 -15.87 10.41
N ALA A 26 -1.78 -15.41 9.99
CA ALA A 26 -0.93 -14.56 10.83
C ALA A 26 -1.57 -13.19 11.08
N ALA A 27 -2.20 -12.60 10.06
CA ALA A 27 -2.92 -11.33 10.18
C ALA A 27 -4.14 -11.47 11.12
N GLU A 28 -4.96 -12.50 10.93
CA GLU A 28 -6.15 -12.77 11.75
C GLU A 28 -5.77 -13.01 13.22
N ALA A 29 -4.70 -13.77 13.47
CA ALA A 29 -4.18 -13.98 14.83
C ALA A 29 -3.70 -12.66 15.48
N TYR A 30 -3.04 -11.80 14.70
CA TYR A 30 -2.55 -10.51 15.19
C TYR A 30 -3.68 -9.50 15.47
N PHE A 31 -4.60 -9.34 14.52
CA PHE A 31 -5.71 -8.39 14.60
C PHE A 31 -6.91 -8.92 15.40
N ARG A 32 -6.93 -10.21 15.76
CA ARG A 32 -8.02 -10.88 16.48
C ARG A 32 -9.38 -10.73 15.80
N SER A 33 -9.37 -10.73 14.47
CA SER A 33 -10.55 -10.63 13.61
C SER A 33 -10.36 -11.54 12.41
N THR A 34 -11.42 -12.19 11.98
CA THR A 34 -11.42 -12.95 10.73
C THR A 34 -11.59 -12.00 9.55
N VAL A 35 -10.99 -12.35 8.42
CA VAL A 35 -11.17 -11.62 7.15
C VAL A 35 -12.29 -12.29 6.38
N ALA A 36 -13.39 -11.58 6.20
CA ALA A 36 -14.52 -12.09 5.44
C ALA A 36 -14.15 -12.19 3.95
N ARG A 37 -14.51 -13.31 3.33
CA ARG A 37 -14.44 -13.46 1.86
C ARG A 37 -15.68 -12.79 1.27
N ARG A 38 -15.50 -12.03 0.19
CA ARG A 38 -16.58 -11.38 -0.57
C ARG A 38 -16.28 -11.43 -2.05
N SER A 39 -17.34 -11.49 -2.85
CA SER A 39 -17.30 -11.07 -4.25
C SER A 39 -17.14 -9.54 -4.35
N LEU A 40 -16.76 -9.05 -5.54
CA LEU A 40 -16.65 -7.61 -5.79
C LEU A 40 -18.01 -6.90 -5.77
N GLU A 41 -19.07 -7.61 -6.16
CA GLU A 41 -20.46 -7.14 -6.07
C GLU A 41 -20.87 -6.92 -4.61
N GLU A 42 -20.65 -7.90 -3.74
CA GLU A 42 -20.96 -7.77 -2.31
C GLU A 42 -20.15 -6.65 -1.67
N LEU A 43 -18.86 -6.53 -2.04
CA LEU A 43 -18.02 -5.42 -1.58
C LEU A 43 -18.58 -4.07 -2.03
N ALA A 44 -19.07 -3.96 -3.27
CA ALA A 44 -19.66 -2.73 -3.78
C ALA A 44 -20.91 -2.35 -2.96
N GLY A 45 -21.79 -3.32 -2.71
CA GLY A 45 -22.97 -3.13 -1.87
C GLY A 45 -22.63 -2.67 -0.45
N ASP A 46 -21.60 -3.25 0.17
CA ASP A 46 -21.13 -2.85 1.50
C ASP A 46 -20.68 -1.38 1.52
N TYR A 47 -19.92 -0.93 0.52
CA TYR A 47 -19.42 0.44 0.40
C TYR A 47 -20.52 1.46 0.04
N GLU A 48 -21.47 1.07 -0.81
CA GLU A 48 -22.63 1.88 -1.16
C GLU A 48 -23.54 2.12 0.06
N ALA A 49 -23.77 1.09 0.86
CA ALA A 49 -24.61 1.16 2.06
C ALA A 49 -24.08 2.17 3.10
N ILE A 50 -22.76 2.39 3.14
CA ILE A 50 -22.12 3.36 4.04
C ILE A 50 -21.78 4.70 3.38
N ASP A 51 -22.12 4.87 2.08
CA ASP A 51 -21.80 6.02 1.24
C ASP A 51 -20.29 6.36 1.21
N VAL A 52 -19.44 5.35 1.02
CA VAL A 52 -17.97 5.49 0.92
C VAL A 52 -17.50 4.95 -0.43
N MET A 53 -16.52 5.64 -1.03
CA MET A 53 -15.81 5.16 -2.23
C MET A 53 -14.58 4.34 -1.83
N ALA A 54 -14.36 3.21 -2.47
CA ALA A 54 -13.20 2.36 -2.23
C ALA A 54 -12.13 2.51 -3.34
N VAL A 55 -10.88 2.68 -2.93
CA VAL A 55 -9.72 2.57 -3.82
C VAL A 55 -9.19 1.15 -3.78
N LEU A 56 -9.52 0.38 -4.82
CA LEU A 56 -9.12 -1.00 -4.99
C LEU A 56 -7.64 -1.08 -5.40
N LEU A 57 -6.89 -1.92 -4.69
CA LEU A 57 -5.46 -2.10 -4.91
C LEU A 57 -5.17 -3.48 -5.50
N ALA A 58 -4.69 -3.51 -6.74
CA ALA A 58 -4.04 -4.70 -7.28
C ALA A 58 -2.78 -5.05 -6.47
N TRP A 59 -2.23 -6.23 -6.72
CA TRP A 59 -1.03 -6.72 -6.05
C TRP A 59 -0.21 -7.57 -6.97
N ASP A 60 1.10 -7.34 -6.97
CA ASP A 60 2.05 -8.17 -7.70
C ASP A 60 3.37 -8.21 -6.92
N ALA A 61 3.80 -9.39 -6.51
CA ALA A 61 5.15 -9.64 -5.98
C ALA A 61 5.61 -11.05 -6.38
N GLU A 62 5.25 -11.47 -7.60
CA GLU A 62 5.47 -12.82 -8.12
C GLU A 62 6.94 -13.25 -8.03
N THR A 63 7.88 -12.37 -8.38
CA THR A 63 9.32 -12.68 -8.42
C THR A 63 9.87 -13.06 -7.04
N ALA A 64 9.44 -12.37 -5.99
CA ALA A 64 9.96 -12.57 -4.65
C ALA A 64 9.20 -13.65 -3.86
N THR A 65 7.91 -13.85 -4.16
CA THR A 65 7.04 -14.69 -3.35
C THR A 65 6.61 -15.98 -4.03
N GLY A 66 6.74 -16.08 -5.36
CA GLY A 66 6.23 -17.19 -6.16
C GLY A 66 4.70 -17.32 -6.15
N ARG A 67 3.99 -16.30 -5.65
CA ARG A 67 2.53 -16.33 -5.47
C ARG A 67 1.83 -15.58 -6.59
N PRO A 68 0.68 -16.07 -7.09
CA PRO A 68 -0.05 -15.40 -8.17
C PRO A 68 -0.40 -13.95 -7.84
N ARG A 69 -0.31 -13.07 -8.85
CA ARG A 69 -0.75 -11.67 -8.72
C ARG A 69 -2.28 -11.53 -8.65
N VAL A 70 -2.75 -10.36 -8.20
CA VAL A 70 -4.09 -9.85 -8.51
C VAL A 70 -4.00 -9.11 -9.85
N PRO A 71 -4.68 -9.58 -10.91
CA PRO A 71 -4.60 -8.95 -12.23
C PRO A 71 -5.11 -7.50 -12.23
N ASN A 72 -4.45 -6.63 -13.00
CA ASN A 72 -4.88 -5.24 -13.18
C ASN A 72 -6.23 -5.16 -13.90
N GLU A 73 -6.48 -6.10 -14.81
CA GLU A 73 -7.72 -6.24 -15.57
C GLU A 73 -8.92 -6.52 -14.67
N LEU A 74 -8.73 -7.30 -13.60
CA LEU A 74 -9.78 -7.58 -12.61
C LEU A 74 -10.19 -6.30 -11.88
N VAL A 75 -9.21 -5.50 -11.44
CA VAL A 75 -9.48 -4.22 -10.78
C VAL A 75 -10.14 -3.24 -11.74
N ALA A 76 -9.67 -3.19 -12.99
CA ALA A 76 -10.24 -2.33 -14.02
C ALA A 76 -11.69 -2.71 -14.34
N GLN A 77 -11.99 -4.02 -14.41
CA GLN A 77 -13.34 -4.52 -14.62
C GLN A 77 -14.26 -4.14 -13.46
N ALA A 78 -13.82 -4.33 -12.21
CA ALA A 78 -14.58 -3.90 -11.03
C ALA A 78 -14.95 -2.41 -11.08
N CYS A 79 -14.01 -1.56 -11.50
CA CYS A 79 -14.25 -0.12 -11.64
C CYS A 79 -15.24 0.22 -12.77
N ARG A 80 -15.31 -0.60 -13.83
CA ARG A 80 -16.30 -0.44 -14.90
C ARG A 80 -17.70 -0.88 -14.46
N ASP A 81 -17.76 -1.95 -13.68
CA ASP A 81 -19.02 -2.52 -13.19
C ASP A 81 -19.64 -1.63 -12.09
N HIS A 82 -18.81 -1.03 -11.24
CA HIS A 82 -19.25 -0.17 -10.13
C HIS A 82 -18.54 1.21 -10.12
N PRO A 83 -18.74 2.06 -11.15
CA PRO A 83 -17.97 3.29 -11.34
C PRO A 83 -18.27 4.38 -10.30
N ARG A 84 -19.35 4.23 -9.53
CA ARG A 84 -19.73 5.15 -8.44
C ARG A 84 -19.13 4.74 -7.09
N THR A 85 -18.57 3.54 -7.01
CA THR A 85 -18.19 2.88 -5.75
C THR A 85 -16.70 2.56 -5.73
N PHE A 86 -16.09 2.31 -6.91
CA PHE A 86 -14.68 1.95 -7.01
C PHE A 86 -13.82 2.90 -7.85
N ILE A 87 -12.62 3.14 -7.34
CA ILE A 87 -11.47 3.67 -8.07
C ILE A 87 -10.38 2.60 -8.04
N GLY A 88 -9.70 2.36 -9.16
CA GLY A 88 -8.73 1.27 -9.28
C GLY A 88 -7.29 1.75 -9.34
N PHE A 89 -6.40 1.12 -8.58
CA PHE A 89 -4.95 1.25 -8.69
C PHE A 89 -4.36 -0.09 -9.13
N GLY A 90 -3.56 -0.04 -10.19
CA GLY A 90 -2.83 -1.19 -10.67
C GLY A 90 -1.61 -1.52 -9.81
N SER A 91 -0.96 -2.63 -10.10
CA SER A 91 0.28 -3.05 -9.46
C SER A 91 1.18 -3.71 -10.49
N VAL A 92 2.47 -3.63 -10.25
CA VAL A 92 3.52 -4.27 -11.04
C VAL A 92 4.61 -4.76 -10.08
N ASP A 93 5.22 -5.89 -10.38
CA ASP A 93 6.46 -6.34 -9.75
C ASP A 93 7.68 -5.75 -10.48
N PRO A 94 8.40 -4.79 -9.87
CA PRO A 94 9.54 -4.12 -10.50
C PRO A 94 10.71 -5.05 -10.81
N LEU A 95 10.74 -6.26 -10.23
CA LEU A 95 11.82 -7.22 -10.44
C LEU A 95 11.68 -8.00 -11.77
N LYS A 96 10.58 -7.80 -12.51
CA LYS A 96 10.34 -8.41 -13.84
C LYS A 96 11.09 -7.75 -15.00
N GLY A 97 11.86 -6.68 -14.74
CA GLY A 97 12.63 -5.99 -15.78
C GLY A 97 11.74 -5.31 -16.83
N ALA A 98 12.01 -5.51 -18.12
CA ALA A 98 11.26 -4.86 -19.21
C ALA A 98 9.75 -5.13 -19.15
N ARG A 99 9.34 -6.33 -18.73
CA ARG A 99 7.92 -6.67 -18.53
C ARG A 99 7.22 -5.78 -17.52
N ALA A 100 7.92 -5.32 -16.49
CA ALA A 100 7.34 -4.39 -15.51
C ALA A 100 6.96 -3.05 -16.17
N VAL A 101 7.76 -2.58 -17.12
CA VAL A 101 7.49 -1.34 -17.85
C VAL A 101 6.29 -1.51 -18.78
N GLU A 102 6.20 -2.65 -19.47
CA GLU A 102 5.04 -2.99 -20.30
C GLU A 102 3.75 -3.06 -19.47
N GLU A 103 3.78 -3.77 -18.33
CA GLU A 103 2.65 -3.86 -17.40
C GLU A 103 2.24 -2.48 -16.86
N LEU A 104 3.19 -1.58 -16.62
CA LEU A 104 2.92 -0.21 -16.20
C LEU A 104 2.16 0.60 -17.26
N ASN A 105 2.50 0.43 -18.55
CA ASN A 105 1.77 1.06 -19.65
C ASN A 105 0.33 0.53 -19.71
N THR A 106 0.14 -0.79 -19.58
CA THR A 106 -1.18 -1.41 -19.57
C THR A 106 -2.08 -0.89 -18.44
N ILE A 107 -1.53 -0.57 -17.26
CA ILE A 107 -2.32 0.06 -16.17
C ILE A 107 -2.99 1.35 -16.66
N SER A 108 -2.27 2.17 -17.42
CA SER A 108 -2.82 3.43 -17.96
C SER A 108 -3.89 3.17 -19.03
N GLU A 109 -3.68 2.18 -19.91
CA GLU A 109 -4.61 1.78 -20.97
C GLU A 109 -5.93 1.23 -20.40
N LEU A 110 -5.86 0.53 -19.27
CA LEU A 110 -7.01 0.03 -18.53
C LEU A 110 -7.80 1.14 -17.81
N GLY A 111 -7.31 2.38 -17.82
CA GLY A 111 -7.97 3.54 -17.20
C GLY A 111 -7.82 3.62 -15.69
N LEU A 112 -6.96 2.78 -15.09
CA LEU A 112 -6.65 2.79 -13.66
C LEU A 112 -5.96 4.10 -13.27
N LYS A 113 -6.23 4.57 -12.05
CA LYS A 113 -5.88 5.94 -11.62
C LYS A 113 -4.53 6.05 -10.93
N GLY A 114 -3.84 4.94 -10.73
CA GLY A 114 -2.53 4.93 -10.11
C GLY A 114 -1.93 3.54 -10.03
N VAL A 115 -0.77 3.49 -9.38
CA VAL A 115 0.03 2.28 -9.23
C VAL A 115 0.38 2.13 -7.76
N LYS A 116 0.15 0.94 -7.21
CA LYS A 116 0.55 0.55 -5.87
C LYS A 116 1.72 -0.42 -5.96
N LEU A 117 2.77 -0.11 -5.21
CA LEU A 117 3.93 -0.98 -5.03
C LEU A 117 3.93 -1.61 -3.64
N HIS A 118 4.67 -2.69 -3.46
CA HIS A 118 4.83 -3.34 -2.16
C HIS A 118 6.32 -3.50 -1.81
N PRO A 119 7.03 -2.41 -1.43
CA PRO A 119 8.48 -2.43 -1.28
C PRO A 119 9.00 -3.54 -0.37
N SER A 120 8.31 -3.86 0.73
CA SER A 120 8.72 -4.92 1.66
C SER A 120 8.64 -6.34 1.09
N LEU A 121 7.77 -6.58 0.10
CA LEU A 121 7.65 -7.88 -0.59
C LEU A 121 8.36 -7.90 -1.94
N GLN A 122 8.62 -6.75 -2.56
CA GLN A 122 9.27 -6.62 -3.86
C GLN A 122 10.79 -6.36 -3.75
N VAL A 123 11.42 -6.78 -2.64
CA VAL A 123 12.87 -6.66 -2.48
C VAL A 123 13.60 -7.80 -3.19
N PRO A 124 14.71 -7.52 -3.89
CA PRO A 124 15.56 -8.58 -4.46
C PRO A 124 16.06 -9.52 -3.37
N HIS A 125 16.15 -10.82 -3.68
CA HIS A 125 16.60 -11.87 -2.75
C HIS A 125 17.92 -11.53 -2.03
N ARG A 126 18.86 -10.87 -2.72
CA ARG A 126 20.15 -10.41 -2.15
C ARG A 126 19.99 -9.49 -0.92
N TYR A 127 18.92 -8.69 -0.87
CA TYR A 127 18.65 -7.76 0.24
C TYR A 127 17.76 -8.37 1.34
N GLN A 128 17.09 -9.50 1.06
CA GLN A 128 16.30 -10.22 2.06
C GLN A 128 17.20 -10.86 3.14
N TRP A 129 18.40 -11.30 2.76
CA TRP A 129 19.37 -11.95 3.67
C TRP A 129 19.83 -11.05 4.83
N HIS A 130 19.89 -9.73 4.60
CA HIS A 130 20.28 -8.76 5.64
C HIS A 130 19.17 -8.51 6.67
N ARG A 131 17.88 -8.62 6.31
CA ARG A 131 16.75 -8.49 7.25
C ARG A 131 16.70 -9.65 8.24
N SER A 132 16.95 -10.88 7.76
CA SER A 132 16.96 -12.09 8.60
C SER A 132 18.08 -12.09 9.65
N ARG A 133 19.21 -11.40 9.40
CA ARG A 133 20.28 -11.23 10.40
C ARG A 133 19.96 -10.15 11.43
N ALA A 134 19.32 -9.05 11.04
CA ALA A 134 18.91 -8.01 12.00
C ALA A 134 17.93 -8.57 13.05
N ALA A 135 16.98 -9.41 12.63
CA ALA A 135 16.05 -10.10 13.54
C ALA A 135 16.71 -11.17 14.44
N ARG A 136 17.83 -11.78 13.99
CA ARG A 136 18.60 -12.77 14.78
C ARG A 136 19.65 -12.15 15.69
N ARG A 137 20.07 -10.90 15.46
CA ARG A 137 21.05 -10.18 16.29
C ARG A 137 20.47 -9.61 17.58
N SER A 138 19.15 -9.50 17.70
CA SER A 138 18.46 -9.32 18.97
C SER A 138 18.40 -10.64 19.75
N GLY A 139 19.57 -11.22 20.04
CA GLY A 139 19.75 -12.31 21.01
C GLY A 139 19.63 -11.80 22.45
N HIS A 140 18.59 -11.02 22.74
CA HIS A 140 18.16 -10.77 24.11
C HIS A 140 16.86 -11.52 24.30
N GLN A 141 16.91 -12.59 25.11
CA GLN A 141 15.69 -13.13 25.71
C GLN A 141 15.01 -11.97 26.43
N ALA A 142 13.95 -11.43 25.82
CA ALA A 142 13.06 -10.50 26.49
C ALA A 142 12.36 -11.30 27.60
N ARG A 143 12.94 -11.28 28.80
CA ARG A 143 12.19 -11.60 30.01
C ARG A 143 10.98 -10.67 30.03
N LEU A 144 9.79 -11.21 29.84
CA LEU A 144 8.53 -10.53 30.06
C LEU A 144 8.54 -10.01 31.51
N ARG A 145 8.84 -8.72 31.69
CA ARG A 145 8.59 -8.04 32.96
C ARG A 145 7.08 -7.80 33.02
N LYS A 146 6.45 -8.20 34.13
CA LYS A 146 5.05 -7.87 34.42
C LYS A 146 4.88 -6.35 34.37
N ALA A 147 3.77 -5.90 33.77
CA ALA A 147 3.41 -4.50 33.71
C ALA A 147 3.21 -3.94 35.13
N ASP A 148 3.81 -2.78 35.41
CA ASP A 148 3.51 -2.02 36.62
C ASP A 148 2.09 -1.44 36.56
N PRO A 149 1.36 -1.38 37.67
CA PRO A 149 0.03 -0.77 37.71
C PRO A 149 0.10 0.75 37.51
N PRO A 150 -0.96 1.36 36.94
CA PRO A 150 -0.94 2.77 36.56
C PRO A 150 -0.89 3.69 37.78
N ARG A 151 0.16 4.52 37.86
CA ARG A 151 0.23 5.63 38.81
C ARG A 151 -0.68 6.77 38.34
N ARG A 152 -1.65 7.15 39.19
CA ARG A 152 -2.41 8.39 39.04
C ARG A 152 -1.45 9.57 39.14
N CYS A 153 -1.38 10.39 38.09
CA CYS A 153 -0.76 11.71 38.16
C CYS A 153 -1.74 12.71 37.55
N GLY A 154 -2.36 13.52 38.41
CA GLY A 154 -3.10 14.70 37.99
C GLY A 154 -2.12 15.84 37.71
N ARG A 155 -2.21 16.43 36.52
CA ARG A 155 -1.81 17.82 36.27
C ARG A 155 -2.48 18.35 35.00
N LEU A 156 -3.17 19.46 35.20
CA LEU A 156 -3.59 20.54 34.31
C LEU A 156 -3.16 20.45 32.83
N VAL A 157 -4.16 20.50 31.96
CA VAL A 157 -4.05 20.68 30.51
C VAL A 157 -3.70 22.15 30.22
N PRO A 158 -2.63 22.46 29.46
CA PRO A 158 -2.43 23.80 28.91
C PRO A 158 -3.19 23.95 27.57
N GLU A 159 -3.82 25.11 27.39
CA GLU A 159 -4.52 25.58 26.17
C GLU A 159 -3.63 25.57 24.90
N PRO A 160 -4.22 25.45 23.69
CA PRO A 160 -3.45 25.29 22.45
C PRO A 160 -3.02 26.64 21.86
N GLU A 161 -1.72 26.93 21.88
CA GLU A 161 -1.15 28.03 21.11
C GLU A 161 -1.11 27.71 19.60
N ARG A 162 -1.63 28.63 18.79
CA ARG A 162 -1.59 28.59 17.33
C ARG A 162 -0.17 28.82 16.83
N HIS A 163 0.49 27.76 16.33
CA HIS A 163 1.68 27.89 15.52
C HIS A 163 1.53 27.20 14.16
N ARG A 164 1.39 28.00 13.10
CA ARG A 164 1.69 27.58 11.73
C ARG A 164 3.20 27.29 11.66
N ARG A 165 3.60 26.02 11.63
CA ARG A 165 4.94 25.60 11.22
C ARG A 165 4.80 24.60 10.07
N SER A 166 5.54 24.87 9.00
CA SER A 166 5.62 24.03 7.81
C SER A 166 6.23 22.68 8.15
N PHE A 167 5.59 21.61 7.67
CA PHE A 167 6.04 20.24 7.80
C PHE A 167 7.37 20.07 7.02
N ARG A 168 8.43 19.57 7.67
CA ARG A 168 9.70 19.23 7.01
C ARG A 168 9.97 17.73 7.18
N ILE A 169 10.19 17.04 6.07
CA ILE A 169 10.64 15.64 6.03
C ILE A 169 12.17 15.62 6.09
N PRO A 170 12.81 14.89 7.02
CA PRO A 170 14.26 14.72 7.03
C PRO A 170 14.67 13.69 5.95
N VAL A 171 15.48 14.14 5.00
CA VAL A 171 16.17 13.27 4.03
C VAL A 171 17.58 13.01 4.56
N ALA A 172 17.94 11.74 4.75
CA ALA A 172 19.30 11.35 5.13
C ALA A 172 20.26 11.56 3.95
N SER A 173 21.40 12.22 4.18
CA SER A 173 22.46 12.38 3.19
C SER A 173 23.16 11.05 2.90
N ARG A 174 23.23 10.66 1.61
CA ARG A 174 24.04 9.53 1.14
C ARG A 174 25.53 9.83 1.37
N ALA A 175 26.24 8.91 2.03
CA ALA A 175 27.69 8.83 1.88
C ALA A 175 28.00 8.22 0.51
N ALA A 176 28.83 8.91 -0.27
CA ALA A 176 29.24 8.55 -1.62
C ALA A 176 30.46 7.61 -1.59
N CYS A 177 30.47 6.62 -2.49
CA CYS A 177 31.67 6.03 -3.11
C CYS A 177 31.29 5.57 -4.53
N ASP A 178 31.56 6.46 -5.49
CA ASP A 178 32.24 6.23 -6.79
C ASP A 178 31.51 5.66 -8.02
N GLY A 179 30.96 6.60 -8.82
CA GLY A 179 31.04 6.71 -10.30
C GLY A 179 29.99 5.99 -11.17
N ALA A 180 29.43 6.54 -12.26
CA ALA A 180 29.09 7.91 -12.67
C ALA A 180 27.78 7.76 -13.49
N SER A 181 26.70 8.46 -13.12
CA SER A 181 25.49 8.55 -13.96
C SER A 181 25.36 9.99 -14.43
N GLN A 182 25.35 10.19 -15.74
CA GLN A 182 25.08 11.49 -16.33
C GLN A 182 23.64 11.91 -15.96
N ASP A 183 23.54 13.07 -15.34
CA ASP A 183 22.29 13.78 -15.10
C ASP A 183 21.74 14.31 -16.42
N GLU A 184 20.59 13.81 -16.87
CA GLU A 184 19.69 14.60 -17.73
C GLU A 184 18.35 14.83 -17.00
N PRO A 185 17.86 16.08 -16.95
CA PRO A 185 16.63 16.42 -16.25
C PRO A 185 15.38 16.00 -17.05
N VAL A 186 14.72 14.92 -16.66
CA VAL A 186 13.36 14.60 -17.13
C VAL A 186 12.35 15.48 -16.39
N HIS A 187 12.36 16.77 -16.71
CA HIS A 187 11.26 17.68 -16.44
C HIS A 187 10.89 18.41 -17.73
N ARG A 188 10.11 17.74 -18.58
CA ARG A 188 9.22 18.41 -19.55
C ARG A 188 8.15 17.43 -20.00
N HIS A 189 6.90 17.91 -20.06
CA HIS A 189 5.65 17.22 -20.41
C HIS A 189 4.84 16.64 -19.23
N LEU A 190 4.60 17.48 -18.22
CA LEU A 190 3.34 17.44 -17.47
C LEU A 190 2.64 18.78 -17.68
N GLY A 191 1.93 18.89 -18.79
CA GLY A 191 0.95 19.95 -19.00
C GLY A 191 -0.37 19.53 -18.35
N LEU A 192 -0.53 19.79 -17.06
CA LEU A 192 -1.82 19.76 -16.38
C LEU A 192 -2.03 21.13 -15.73
N GLY A 193 -2.54 22.05 -16.53
CA GLY A 193 -3.14 23.28 -16.04
C GLY A 193 -4.48 22.95 -15.38
N ALA A 194 -4.65 23.46 -14.16
CA ALA A 194 -5.92 23.43 -13.46
C ALA A 194 -6.88 24.44 -14.12
N GLU A 195 -8.05 23.99 -14.57
CA GLU A 195 -9.20 24.88 -14.76
C GLU A 195 -10.23 24.63 -13.67
N VAL A 196 -10.31 25.63 -12.80
CA VAL A 196 -11.35 25.84 -11.81
C VAL A 196 -12.51 26.53 -12.52
N HIS A 197 -13.65 25.86 -12.64
CA HIS A 197 -14.91 26.52 -13.01
C HIS A 197 -15.37 27.48 -11.90
N PRO A 198 -15.98 28.61 -12.28
CA PRO A 198 -17.12 29.13 -11.55
C PRO A 198 -18.37 29.24 -12.44
N ARG A 199 -19.45 28.67 -11.91
CA ARG A 199 -20.91 28.92 -12.08
C ARG A 199 -21.46 29.26 -13.47
#